data_AF-A0A6P0NEU1-F1
#
_entry.id   AF-A0A6P0NEU1-F1
#
_cell.length_a   1.000
_cell.length_b   1.000
_cell.length_c   1.000
_cell.angle_alpha   90.00
_cell.angle_beta   90.00
_cell.angle_gamma   90.00
#
_symmetry.space_group_name_H-M   'P 1'
#
loop_
_entity.id
_entity.type
_entity.pdbx_description
1 polymer ?
#
loop_
_entity_poly.entity_id
_entity_poly.type
_entity_poly.pdbx_seq_one_letter_code
_entity_poly.pdbx_strand_id
1 'polypeptide(L)'
;GLRAGRPTIICPFFGDQPFWCERVHALGVGSKPIPQKTLTPEKLATAIREVTTNQTIRQNAEALGKQIRDEDGIANAIAIIESQCSGF
;
A
#
# COMPACT_ATOMS: atom_id res chain seq x y z
N GLY A 1 3.62 4.21 4.16
CA GLY A 1 2.34 4.76 3.66
C GLY A 1 1.16 4.05 4.27
N LEU A 2 0.91 2.81 3.85
CA LEU A 2 -0.33 2.07 4.16
C LEU A 2 -0.62 1.89 5.67
N ARG A 3 0.31 1.33 6.45
CA ARG A 3 0.14 1.19 7.92
C ARG A 3 -0.13 2.52 8.63
N ALA A 4 0.39 3.63 8.11
CA ALA A 4 0.17 4.98 8.65
C ALA A 4 -1.18 5.59 8.21
N GLY A 5 -1.95 4.90 7.37
CA GLY A 5 -3.21 5.38 6.84
C GLY A 5 -3.06 6.53 5.85
N ARG A 6 -1.95 6.58 5.08
CA ARG A 6 -1.66 7.69 4.17
C ARG A 6 -1.74 7.25 2.71
N PRO A 7 -2.37 8.06 1.84
CA PRO A 7 -2.28 7.87 0.39
C PRO A 7 -0.84 7.72 -0.06
N THR A 8 -0.59 6.79 -0.99
CA THR A 8 0.77 6.43 -1.41
C THR A 8 0.93 6.54 -2.92
N ILE A 9 1.98 7.21 -3.38
CA ILE A 9 2.38 7.25 -4.80
C ILE A 9 3.60 6.34 -4.95
N ILE A 10 3.56 5.41 -5.91
CA ILE A 10 4.68 4.49 -6.16
C ILE A 10 5.20 4.74 -7.57
N CYS A 11 6.53 4.95 -7.66
CA CYS A 11 7.24 5.05 -8.93
C CYS A 11 8.06 3.78 -9.16
N PRO A 12 7.48 2.71 -9.73
CA PRO A 12 8.16 1.41 -9.80
C PRO A 12 9.39 1.47 -10.71
N PHE A 13 10.46 0.79 -10.29
CA PHE A 13 11.71 0.67 -11.03
C PHE A 13 11.97 -0.76 -11.49
N PHE A 14 12.05 -1.73 -10.57
CA PHE A 14 12.26 -3.16 -10.90
C PHE A 14 11.68 -4.08 -9.82
N GLY A 15 11.70 -5.39 -10.10
CA GLY A 15 11.31 -6.44 -9.16
C GLY A 15 9.81 -6.55 -9.00
N ASP A 16 9.35 -6.69 -7.76
CA ASP A 16 7.94 -6.84 -7.40
C ASP A 16 7.19 -5.50 -7.32
N GLN A 17 7.89 -4.38 -7.43
CA GLN A 17 7.30 -3.03 -7.34
C GLN A 17 6.12 -2.81 -8.32
N PRO A 18 6.15 -3.26 -9.60
CA PRO A 18 5.00 -3.16 -10.50
C PRO A 18 3.76 -3.89 -9.98
N PHE A 19 3.94 -5.05 -9.34
CA PHE A 19 2.81 -5.78 -8.77
C PHE A 19 2.21 -5.02 -7.58
N TRP A 20 3.06 -4.55 -6.65
CA TRP A 20 2.60 -3.84 -5.47
C TRP A 20 1.99 -2.47 -5.77
N CYS A 21 2.48 -1.76 -6.78
CA CYS A 21 1.88 -0.49 -7.18
C CYS A 21 0.49 -0.65 -7.78
N GLU A 22 0.28 -1.67 -8.62
CA GLU A 22 -1.05 -2.02 -9.13
C GLU A 22 -1.99 -2.42 -7.99
N ARG A 23 -1.49 -3.15 -6.98
CA ARG A 23 -2.30 -3.50 -5.80
C ARG A 23 -2.71 -2.26 -5.00
N VAL A 24 -1.81 -1.32 -4.78
CA VAL A 24 -2.09 -0.04 -4.11
C VAL A 24 -3.12 0.78 -4.88
N HIS A 25 -3.01 0.84 -6.20
CA HIS A 25 -3.97 1.54 -7.05
C HIS A 25 -5.35 0.86 -7.05
N ALA A 26 -5.39 -0.47 -7.18
CA ALA A 26 -6.62 -1.26 -7.17
C ALA A 26 -7.39 -1.17 -5.84
N LEU A 27 -6.67 -1.04 -4.72
CA LEU A 27 -7.27 -0.79 -3.40
C LEU A 27 -7.77 0.66 -3.24
N GLY A 28 -7.51 1.54 -4.21
CA GLY A 28 -7.90 2.94 -4.16
C GLY A 28 -7.20 3.73 -3.06
N VAL A 29 -5.99 3.33 -2.66
CA VAL A 29 -5.20 3.96 -1.58
C VAL A 29 -3.98 4.72 -2.12
N GLY A 30 -3.93 4.93 -3.43
CA GLY A 30 -2.86 5.62 -4.13
C GLY A 30 -3.24 6.02 -5.55
N SER A 31 -2.41 6.87 -6.15
CA SER A 31 -2.55 7.24 -7.56
C SER A 31 -2.29 6.04 -8.48
N LYS A 32 -2.55 6.23 -9.77
CA LYS A 32 -2.00 5.32 -10.79
C LYS A 32 -0.46 5.28 -10.68
N PRO A 33 0.19 4.12 -10.87
CA PRO A 33 1.65 4.02 -10.81
C PRO A 33 2.33 4.91 -11.85
N ILE A 34 3.50 5.46 -11.51
CA ILE A 34 4.32 6.25 -12.44
C ILE A 34 5.64 5.51 -12.67
N PRO A 35 5.75 4.64 -13.70
CA PRO A 35 6.99 3.92 -13.97
C PRO A 35 8.18 4.88 -14.07
N GLN A 36 9.30 4.53 -13.42
CA GLN A 36 10.48 5.39 -13.30
C GLN A 36 10.94 5.94 -14.66
N LYS A 37 10.89 5.13 -15.72
CA LYS A 37 11.26 5.51 -17.10
C LYS A 37 10.41 6.64 -17.69
N THR A 38 9.24 6.89 -17.12
CA THR A 38 8.28 7.88 -17.60
C THR A 38 7.96 8.95 -16.56
N LEU A 39 8.65 8.93 -15.42
CA LEU A 39 8.49 9.89 -14.33
C LEU A 39 8.95 11.28 -14.78
N THR A 40 8.07 12.27 -14.62
CA THR A 40 8.38 13.69 -14.83
C THR A 40 7.86 14.51 -13.66
N PRO A 41 8.38 15.73 -13.42
CA PRO A 41 7.87 16.63 -12.39
C PRO A 41 6.36 16.87 -12.51
N GLU A 42 5.83 17.00 -13.73
CA GLU A 42 4.42 17.28 -14.00
C GLU A 42 3.53 16.10 -13.61
N LYS A 43 3.96 14.88 -13.93
CA LYS A 43 3.26 13.65 -13.55
C LYS A 43 3.25 13.47 -12.04
N LEU A 44 4.40 13.69 -11.39
CA LEU A 44 4.49 13.59 -9.94
C LEU A 44 3.64 14.64 -9.25
N ALA A 45 3.70 15.90 -9.68
CA ALA A 45 2.88 16.98 -9.14
C ALA A 45 1.38 16.71 -9.32
N THR A 46 0.98 16.11 -10.45
CA THR A 46 -0.41 15.72 -10.72
C THR A 46 -0.86 14.62 -9.76
N ALA A 47 -0.05 13.57 -9.57
CA ALA A 47 -0.35 12.51 -8.62
C ALA A 47 -0.40 13.03 -7.17
N ILE A 48 0.51 13.93 -6.77
CA ILE A 48 0.47 14.57 -5.45
C ILE A 48 -0.84 15.33 -5.25
N ARG A 49 -1.25 16.16 -6.22
CA ARG A 49 -2.53 16.87 -6.17
C ARG A 49 -3.70 15.90 -6.06
N GLU A 50 -3.72 14.86 -6.87
CA GLU A 50 -4.77 13.82 -6.82
C GLU A 50 -4.88 13.21 -5.42
N VAL A 51 -3.79 12.63 -4.89
CA VAL A 51 -3.85 11.89 -3.62
C VAL A 51 -4.06 12.78 -2.39
N THR A 52 -3.82 14.08 -2.50
CA THR A 52 -4.04 15.04 -1.40
C THR A 52 -5.42 15.71 -1.44
N THR A 53 -6.08 15.72 -2.60
CA THR A 53 -7.41 16.36 -2.78
C THR A 53 -8.54 15.37 -2.95
N ASN A 54 -8.26 14.12 -3.33
CA ASN A 54 -9.25 13.07 -3.47
C ASN A 54 -9.62 12.48 -2.09
N GLN A 55 -10.81 12.86 -1.60
CA GLN A 55 -11.31 12.42 -0.29
C GLN A 55 -11.48 10.89 -0.20
N THR A 56 -11.91 10.25 -1.29
CA THR A 56 -12.09 8.79 -1.34
C THR A 56 -10.76 8.07 -1.15
N ILE A 57 -9.69 8.50 -1.84
CA ILE A 57 -8.35 7.89 -1.67
C ILE A 57 -7.87 8.04 -0.23
N ARG A 58 -8.11 9.21 0.39
CA ARG A 58 -7.73 9.46 1.78
C ARG A 58 -8.50 8.56 2.76
N GLN A 59 -9.82 8.45 2.60
CA GLN A 59 -10.66 7.61 3.45
C GLN A 59 -10.27 6.13 3.33
N ASN A 60 -10.05 5.64 2.11
CA ASN A 60 -9.61 4.27 1.87
C ASN A 60 -8.25 3.99 2.52
N ALA A 61 -7.31 4.93 2.40
CA ALA A 61 -6.00 4.80 3.03
C ALA A 61 -6.11 4.77 4.56
N GLU A 62 -6.90 5.67 5.15
CA GLU A 62 -7.15 5.72 6.60
C GLU A 62 -7.78 4.41 7.11
N ALA A 63 -8.78 3.89 6.40
CA ALA A 63 -9.46 2.62 6.70
C ALA A 63 -8.52 1.42 6.61
N LEU A 64 -7.78 1.28 5.50
CA LEU A 64 -6.79 0.21 5.34
C LEU A 64 -5.69 0.29 6.40
N GLY A 65 -5.21 1.49 6.70
CA GLY A 65 -4.22 1.70 7.74
C GLY A 65 -4.71 1.29 9.12
N LYS A 66 -6.01 1.50 9.41
CA LYS A 66 -6.63 0.99 10.64
C LYS A 66 -6.61 -0.53 10.68
N GLN A 67 -7.05 -1.20 9.60
CA GLN A 67 -7.03 -2.67 9.51
C GLN A 67 -5.63 -3.24 9.78
N ILE A 68 -4.60 -2.71 9.13
CA ILE A 68 -3.21 -3.15 9.31
C ILE A 68 -2.71 -2.92 10.76
N ARG A 69 -3.18 -1.88 11.44
CA ARG A 69 -2.79 -1.61 12.84
C ARG A 69 -3.53 -2.50 13.84
N ASP A 70 -4.75 -2.91 13.50
CA ASP A 70 -5.56 -3.81 14.32
C ASP A 70 -5.10 -5.28 14.22
N GLU A 71 -4.26 -5.61 13.24
CA GLU A 71 -3.64 -6.93 13.12
C GLU A 71 -2.60 -7.19 14.24
N ASP A 72 -2.74 -8.33 14.91
CA ASP A 72 -1.65 -8.93 15.72
C ASP A 72 -0.91 -9.99 14.89
N GLY A 73 -0.14 -9.52 13.91
CA GLY A 73 0.56 -10.41 12.98
C GLY A 73 1.58 -11.34 13.66
N ILE A 74 2.19 -10.91 14.76
CA ILE A 74 3.21 -11.69 15.46
C ILE A 74 2.55 -12.85 16.23
N ALA A 75 1.54 -12.56 17.06
CA ALA A 75 0.86 -13.61 17.82
C ALA A 75 0.21 -14.63 16.88
N ASN A 76 -0.42 -14.16 15.79
CA ASN A 76 -0.99 -15.04 14.78
C ASN A 76 0.06 -15.93 14.11
N ALA A 77 1.24 -15.38 13.77
CA ALA A 77 2.33 -16.17 13.18
C ALA A 77 2.85 -17.25 14.14
N ILE A 78 3.04 -16.90 15.43
CA ILE A 78 3.46 -17.86 16.47
C ILE A 78 2.45 -19.00 16.58
N ALA A 79 1.16 -18.69 16.75
CA ALA A 79 0.11 -19.69 16.87
C ALA A 79 0.05 -20.64 15.65
N ILE A 80 0.23 -20.10 14.43
CA ILE A 80 0.28 -20.92 13.22
C ILE A 80 1.50 -21.84 13.23
N ILE A 81 2.70 -21.32 13.50
CA ILE A 81 3.93 -22.12 13.51
C ILE A 81 3.84 -23.24 14.57
N GLU A 82 3.40 -22.93 15.79
CA GLU A 82 3.22 -23.90 16.86
C GLU A 82 2.22 -24.99 16.48
N SER A 83 1.12 -24.65 15.79
CA SER A 83 0.15 -25.64 15.32
C SER A 83 0.75 -26.64 14.32
N GLN A 84 1.74 -26.23 13.51
CA GLN A 84 2.41 -27.10 12.54
C GLN A 84 3.52 -27.94 13.18
N CYS A 85 4.18 -27.43 14.23
CA CYS A 85 5.23 -28.14 14.97
C CYS A 85 4.67 -29.17 15.96
N SER A 86 3.44 -29.00 16.43
CA SER A 86 2.80 -29.91 17.40
C SER A 86 2.39 -31.27 16.81
N GLY A 87 2.71 -31.54 15.53
CA GLY A 87 2.43 -32.78 14.81
C GLY A 87 3.61 -33.75 14.70
N PHE A 88 4.71 -33.52 15.43
CA PHE A 88 5.87 -34.44 15.53
C PHE A 88 6.02 -34.98 16.94
#